data_AF-A0A2T6E835-F1
#
_entry.id   AF-A0A2T6E835-F1
#
_cell.length_a   1.000
_cell.length_b   1.000
_cell.length_c   1.000
_cell.angle_alpha   90.00
_cell.angle_beta   90.00
_cell.angle_gamma   90.00
#
_symmetry.space_group_name_H-M   'P 1'
#
loop_
_entity.id
_entity.type
_entity.pdbx_description
1 polymer ?
#
loop_
_entity_poly.entity_id
_entity_poly.type
_entity_poly.pdbx_seq_one_letter_code
_entity_poly.pdbx_strand_id
1 'polypeptide(L)'
;MGLGGISIWQLLIVLAIVVLIFGTKRLKGLGGDVGGAIKSFKSAMNEEEKAEKADETKGLEEQSKDAQFSETAASEAKQESDKTR
;
A
#
# COMPACT_ATOMS: atom_id res chain seq x y z
N MET A 1 -13.86 27.65 -23.92
CA MET A 1 -13.83 27.59 -22.44
C MET A 1 -13.32 26.20 -22.06
N GLY A 2 -12.00 26.04 -22.03
CA GLY A 2 -11.38 24.73 -21.82
C GLY A 2 -11.38 24.32 -20.35
N LEU A 3 -11.19 23.01 -20.11
CA LEU A 3 -11.00 22.38 -18.80
C LEU A 3 -9.80 22.95 -17.98
N GLY A 4 -9.01 23.87 -18.54
CA GLY A 4 -7.87 24.50 -17.88
C GLY A 4 -8.19 25.61 -16.86
N GLY A 5 -9.47 25.89 -16.60
CA GLY A 5 -9.90 26.83 -15.56
C GLY A 5 -10.13 26.21 -14.18
N ILE A 6 -10.08 24.87 -14.08
CA ILE A 6 -10.23 24.17 -12.81
C ILE A 6 -8.88 24.16 -12.12
N SER A 7 -8.61 25.22 -11.35
CA SER A 7 -7.40 25.29 -10.53
C SER A 7 -7.46 24.25 -9.41
N ILE A 8 -6.31 23.67 -9.10
CA ILE A 8 -6.13 22.65 -8.06
C ILE A 8 -6.67 23.12 -6.70
N TRP A 9 -6.59 24.43 -6.43
CA TRP A 9 -7.13 25.07 -5.23
C TRP A 9 -8.64 24.91 -5.08
N GLN A 10 -9.40 25.01 -6.18
CA GLN A 10 -10.85 24.84 -6.19
C GLN A 10 -11.22 23.38 -5.95
N LEU A 11 -10.47 22.44 -6.52
CA LEU A 11 -10.68 21.01 -6.28
C LEU A 11 -10.47 20.64 -4.81
N LEU A 12 -9.47 21.21 -4.13
CA LEU A 12 -9.25 20.98 -2.70
C LEU A 12 -10.41 21.52 -1.84
N ILE A 13 -10.94 22.70 -2.17
CA ILE A 13 -12.10 23.28 -1.47
C ILE A 13 -13.34 22.41 -1.66
N VAL A 14 -13.61 21.97 -2.89
CA VAL A 14 -14.73 21.06 -3.17
C VAL A 14 -14.56 19.73 -2.44
N LEU A 15 -13.35 19.16 -2.45
CA LEU A 15 -13.03 17.93 -1.73
C LEU A 15 -13.29 18.08 -0.22
N ALA A 16 -12.88 19.20 0.39
CA ALA A 16 -13.12 19.47 1.80
C ALA A 16 -14.63 19.47 2.14
N ILE A 17 -15.46 20.09 1.29
CA ILE A 17 -16.91 20.10 1.47
C ILE A 17 -17.49 18.69 1.35
N VAL A 18 -17.05 17.91 0.35
CA VAL A 18 -17.49 16.51 0.18
C VAL A 18 -17.12 15.68 1.41
N VAL A 19 -15.90 15.83 1.94
CA VAL A 19 -15.45 15.12 3.15
C VAL A 19 -16.28 15.52 4.37
N LEU A 20 -16.67 16.79 4.51
CA LEU A 20 -17.52 17.26 5.59
C LEU A 20 -18.96 16.70 5.52
N ILE A 21 -19.53 16.61 4.32
CA ILE A 21 -20.89 16.07 4.12
C ILE A 21 -20.94 14.56 4.35
N PHE A 22 -20.01 13.82 3.75
CA PHE A 22 -19.99 12.36 3.84
C PHE A 22 -19.33 11.85 5.13
N GLY A 23 -18.51 12.68 5.77
CA GLY A 23 -17.69 12.32 6.92
C GLY A 23 -16.51 11.43 6.54
N THR A 24 -15.43 11.51 7.31
CA THR A 24 -14.20 10.70 7.08
C THR A 24 -14.43 9.21 7.26
N LYS A 25 -15.43 8.80 8.06
CA LYS A 25 -15.72 7.39 8.36
C LYS A 25 -16.27 6.63 7.15
N ARG A 26 -17.11 7.27 6.33
CA ARG A 26 -17.64 6.68 5.08
C ARG A 26 -16.59 6.71 3.98
N LEU A 27 -15.86 7.83 3.85
CA LEU A 27 -14.76 7.95 2.90
C LEU A 27 -13.62 6.96 3.15
N LYS A 28 -13.30 6.65 4.41
CA LYS A 28 -12.21 5.71 4.72
C LYS A 28 -12.58 4.26 4.42
N GLY A 29 -13.84 3.87 4.64
CA GLY A 29 -14.33 2.54 4.24
C GLY A 29 -14.33 2.39 2.72
N LEU A 30 -15.14 3.20 2.03
CA LEU A 30 -15.30 3.13 0.58
C LEU A 30 -14.01 3.49 -0.19
N GLY A 31 -13.24 4.45 0.31
CA GLY A 31 -11.97 4.86 -0.29
C GLY A 31 -10.85 3.84 -0.09
N GLY A 32 -10.92 3.00 0.95
CA GLY A 32 -9.98 1.88 1.12
C GLY A 32 -10.17 0.81 0.04
N ASP A 33 -11.41 0.41 -0.20
CA ASP A 33 -11.75 -0.61 -1.20
C ASP A 33 -11.47 -0.12 -2.63
N VAL A 34 -11.97 1.08 -2.97
CA VAL A 34 -11.78 1.68 -4.30
C VAL A 34 -10.32 2.09 -4.51
N GLY A 35 -9.68 2.64 -3.49
CA GLY A 35 -8.27 3.04 -3.55
C GLY A 35 -7.33 1.85 -3.70
N GLY A 36 -7.63 0.72 -3.05
CA GLY A 36 -6.89 -0.53 -3.21
C GLY A 36 -6.94 -1.06 -4.65
N ALA A 37 -8.14 -1.09 -5.25
CA ALA A 37 -8.32 -1.53 -6.64
C ALA A 37 -7.58 -0.63 -7.64
N ILE A 38 -7.68 0.70 -7.49
CA ILE A 38 -6.99 1.66 -8.34
C ILE A 38 -5.46 1.57 -8.16
N LYS A 39 -4.98 1.34 -6.92
CA LYS A 39 -3.55 1.16 -6.64
C LYS A 39 -2.99 -0.06 -7.36
N SER A 40 -3.65 -1.22 -7.26
CA SER A 40 -3.23 -2.44 -7.96
C SER A 40 -3.27 -2.27 -9.48
N PHE A 41 -4.30 -1.59 -10.01
CA PHE A 41 -4.37 -1.28 -11.44
C PHE A 41 -3.21 -0.37 -11.89
N LYS A 42 -2.92 0.70 -11.15
CA LYS A 42 -1.78 1.58 -11.45
C LYS A 42 -0.45 0.84 -11.32
N SER A 43 -0.28 -0.03 -10.33
CA SER A 43 0.92 -0.85 -10.19
C SER A 43 1.11 -1.78 -11.39
N ALA A 44 0.08 -2.51 -11.81
CA ALA A 44 0.16 -3.39 -12.97
C ALA A 44 0.53 -2.62 -14.26
N MET A 45 -0.09 -1.45 -14.49
CA MET A 45 0.24 -0.63 -15.67
C MET A 45 1.68 -0.07 -15.62
N ASN A 46 2.19 0.31 -14.44
CA ASN A 46 3.59 0.75 -14.32
C ASN A 46 4.57 -0.41 -14.48
N GLU A 47 4.19 -1.64 -14.09
CA GLU A 47 5.04 -2.82 -14.23
C GLU A 47 5.13 -3.28 -15.69
N GLU A 48 4.05 -3.14 -16.45
CA GLU A 48 4.05 -3.29 -17.92
C GLU A 48 4.92 -2.21 -18.60
N GLU A 49 4.78 -0.92 -18.21
CA GLU A 49 5.63 0.16 -18.74
C GLU A 49 7.12 -0.03 -18.36
N LYS A 50 7.39 -0.56 -17.16
CA LYS A 50 8.75 -0.88 -16.71
C LYS A 50 9.29 -2.12 -17.41
N ALA A 51 8.47 -3.13 -17.73
CA ALA A 51 8.88 -4.29 -18.52
C ALA A 51 9.26 -3.88 -19.95
N GLU A 52 8.58 -2.88 -20.52
CA GLU A 52 8.94 -2.30 -21.82
C GLU A 52 10.26 -1.49 -21.78
N LYS A 53 10.67 -0.99 -20.60
CA LYS A 53 11.97 -0.32 -20.37
C LYS A 53 13.08 -1.22 -19.81
N ALA A 54 12.75 -2.39 -19.27
CA ALA A 54 13.69 -3.28 -18.59
C ALA A 54 14.43 -4.25 -19.53
N ASP A 55 14.15 -4.23 -20.84
CA ASP A 55 14.95 -4.93 -21.84
C ASP A 55 16.38 -4.34 -21.95
N GLU A 56 16.64 -3.15 -21.37
CA GLU A 56 17.96 -2.51 -21.38
C GLU A 56 18.76 -2.63 -20.06
N THR A 57 18.22 -3.17 -18.95
CA THR A 57 18.95 -3.10 -17.65
C THR A 57 18.61 -4.18 -16.59
N LYS A 58 18.25 -5.41 -16.97
CA LYS A 58 17.91 -6.48 -16.02
C LYS A 58 19.12 -7.38 -15.66
N GLY A 59 20.08 -6.84 -14.90
CA GLY A 59 21.31 -7.57 -14.52
C GLY A 59 21.64 -7.67 -13.03
N LEU A 60 21.02 -6.88 -12.15
CA LEU A 60 21.44 -6.81 -10.74
C LEU A 60 20.20 -6.66 -9.84
N GLU A 61 20.24 -7.27 -8.65
CA GLU A 61 19.27 -7.17 -7.53
C GLU A 61 18.20 -8.26 -7.37
N GLU A 62 18.48 -9.51 -7.77
CA GLU A 62 17.75 -10.69 -7.28
C GLU A 62 18.54 -11.45 -6.19
N GLN A 63 19.14 -10.72 -5.24
CA GLN A 63 20.00 -11.35 -4.23
C GLN A 63 20.09 -10.57 -2.91
N SER A 64 18.99 -10.26 -2.22
CA SER A 64 19.06 -9.63 -0.88
C SER A 64 17.83 -9.78 0.03
N LYS A 65 17.04 -10.86 -0.03
CA LYS A 65 15.94 -11.01 0.95
C LYS A 65 15.61 -12.42 1.46
N ASP A 66 16.56 -13.36 1.36
CA ASP A 66 16.47 -14.69 1.99
C ASP A 66 16.97 -14.74 3.45
N ALA A 67 17.30 -13.60 4.07
CA ALA A 67 17.91 -13.57 5.41
C ALA A 67 17.00 -12.98 6.51
N GLN A 68 15.73 -13.38 6.58
CA GLN A 68 14.91 -13.13 7.79
C GLN A 68 13.89 -14.24 8.06
N PHE A 69 14.41 -15.45 8.30
CA PHE A 69 13.73 -16.45 9.12
C PHE A 69 14.50 -16.57 10.45
N SER A 70 13.76 -16.73 11.55
CA SER A 70 14.23 -17.01 12.92
C SER A 70 14.38 -15.84 13.90
N GLU A 71 13.28 -15.17 14.26
CA GLU A 71 13.18 -14.51 15.58
C GLU A 71 11.76 -14.49 16.19
N THR A 72 10.92 -15.52 15.97
CA THR A 72 9.58 -15.57 16.64
C THR A 72 9.07 -16.99 16.96
N ALA A 73 9.96 -17.95 17.22
CA ALA A 73 9.55 -19.32 17.60
C ALA A 73 10.34 -19.91 18.78
N ALA A 74 10.74 -19.06 19.74
CA ALA A 74 11.45 -19.51 20.95
C ALA A 74 11.04 -18.73 22.22
N SER A 75 9.76 -18.39 22.35
CA SER A 75 9.17 -18.02 23.64
C SER A 75 7.75 -18.57 23.66
N GLU A 76 7.33 -19.15 24.79
CA GLU A 76 6.02 -19.80 25.04
C GLU A 76 5.90 -21.30 24.67
N ALA A 77 6.70 -22.16 25.32
CA ALA A 77 6.31 -23.57 25.61
C ALA A 77 7.19 -24.28 26.65
N LYS A 78 7.35 -23.75 27.88
CA LYS A 78 7.60 -24.56 29.10
C LYS A 78 7.59 -23.74 30.40
N GLN A 79 6.41 -23.34 30.86
CA GLN A 79 6.15 -23.08 32.27
C GLN A 79 4.99 -23.98 32.66
N GLU A 80 5.30 -25.13 33.26
CA GLU A 80 4.49 -25.90 34.21
C GLU A 80 5.02 -27.34 34.27
N SER A 81 5.11 -27.91 35.48
CA SER A 81 5.59 -29.28 35.80
C SER A 81 7.13 -29.42 35.83
N ASP A 82 7.78 -29.94 36.84
CA ASP A 82 7.38 -30.62 38.07
C ASP A 82 8.71 -30.82 38.83
N LYS A 83 8.75 -30.33 40.08
CA LYS A 83 9.26 -31.07 41.24
C LYS A 83 10.73 -31.57 41.25
N THR A 84 11.33 -31.39 42.43
CA THR A 84 12.51 -32.12 42.93
C THR A 84 13.86 -31.70 42.33
N ARG A 85 14.52 -30.71 42.94
CA ARG A 85 15.71 -30.94 43.80
C ARG A 85 16.22 -29.63 44.38
#